data_AF-A0A3D8RYK9-F1
#
_entry.id   AF-A0A3D8RYK9-F1
#
_cell.length_a   1.000
_cell.length_b   1.000
_cell.length_c   1.000
_cell.angle_alpha   90.00
_cell.angle_beta   90.00
_cell.angle_gamma   90.00
#
_symmetry.space_group_name_H-M   'P 1'
#
loop_
_entity.id
_entity.type
_entity.pdbx_description
1 polymer ?
#
loop_
_entity_poly.entity_id
_entity_poly.type
_entity_poly.pdbx_seq_one_letter_code
_entity_poly.pdbx_strand_id
1 'polypeptide(L)'
;MRHITFFGGQGSRSLFSRFVASSSKRAATASDTVSLLLSSCHAAFLSELLHLRSLGPVPSWAVLDGIQTPFDLLSVPEQYHKNPVIQGVVLCTHQLIQYLHSEQAGRDETRSELAGLCSGMLPAVVVACSRDVTAFISWAKEAVRLAFWIGYRAGQLSAQLESHEWQLYPWSLAVVGLEEVEMQRILSLFESILKKAGLEATFINLQATLKLFLTRK
;
A
#
# COMPACT_ATOMS: atom_id res chain seq x y z
N MET A 1 1.15 1.11 30.22
CA MET A 1 0.17 0.91 29.13
C MET A 1 0.97 0.56 27.89
N ARG A 2 0.66 -0.53 27.17
CA ARG A 2 1.42 -0.88 25.97
C ARG A 2 0.92 -0.03 24.80
N HIS A 3 1.84 0.62 24.10
CA HIS A 3 1.54 1.35 22.87
C HIS A 3 1.64 0.37 21.69
N ILE A 4 0.65 0.38 20.80
CA ILE A 4 0.67 -0.42 19.57
C ILE A 4 0.68 0.57 18.40
N THR A 5 1.73 0.53 17.58
CA THR A 5 1.77 1.24 16.30
C THR A 5 1.16 0.34 15.23
N PHE A 6 0.07 0.80 14.62
CA PHE A 6 -0.64 0.09 13.57
C PHE A 6 -0.45 0.73 12.20
N PHE A 7 -0.14 -0.09 11.21
CA PHE A 7 -0.01 0.28 9.81
C PHE A 7 -1.11 -0.37 8.98
N GLY A 8 -1.99 0.45 8.40
CA GLY A 8 -3.11 0.00 7.58
C GLY A 8 -2.70 -0.42 6.16
N GLY A 9 -3.52 -1.26 5.53
CA GLY A 9 -3.35 -1.65 4.12
C GLY A 9 -4.00 -0.70 3.12
N GLN A 10 -4.01 -1.12 1.85
CA GLN A 10 -4.76 -0.46 0.77
C GLN A 10 -6.29 -0.56 0.97
N GLY A 11 -7.06 0.30 0.31
CA GLY A 11 -8.53 0.32 0.36
C GLY A 11 -9.12 1.56 1.05
N SER A 12 -8.29 2.37 1.72
CA SER A 12 -8.73 3.69 2.20
C SER A 12 -8.79 4.72 1.08
N ARG A 13 -9.90 5.47 1.02
CA ARG A 13 -10.04 6.63 0.14
C ARG A 13 -9.14 7.81 0.53
N SER A 14 -8.54 7.76 1.72
CA SER A 14 -7.71 8.86 2.24
C SER A 14 -6.29 8.89 1.68
N LEU A 15 -5.81 7.82 1.04
CA LEU A 15 -4.41 7.70 0.61
C LEU A 15 -3.96 8.88 -0.27
N PHE A 16 -4.75 9.22 -1.28
CA PHE A 16 -4.48 10.34 -2.20
C PHE A 16 -5.18 11.64 -1.78
N SER A 17 -5.66 11.72 -0.54
CA SER A 17 -6.30 12.94 -0.05
C SER A 17 -5.28 14.07 0.11
N ARG A 18 -5.75 15.31 -0.13
CA ARG A 18 -4.95 16.52 0.12
C ARG A 18 -4.43 16.59 1.55
N PHE A 19 -5.21 16.09 2.53
CA PHE A 19 -4.80 16.07 3.92
C PHE A 19 -3.53 15.24 4.16
N VAL A 20 -3.50 13.98 3.69
CA VAL A 20 -2.36 13.07 3.84
C VAL A 20 -1.14 13.63 3.08
N ALA A 21 -1.36 14.07 1.84
CA ALA A 21 -0.34 14.72 1.01
C ALA A 21 0.31 15.92 1.70
N SER A 22 -0.51 16.89 2.16
CA SER A 22 -0.02 18.09 2.84
C SER A 22 0.68 17.77 4.15
N SER A 23 0.19 16.78 4.91
CA SER A 23 0.84 16.37 6.17
C SER A 23 2.24 15.83 5.93
N SER A 24 2.41 14.90 4.98
CA SER A 24 3.74 14.36 4.66
C SER A 24 4.65 15.40 4.01
N LYS A 25 4.11 16.30 3.19
CA LYS A 25 4.88 17.43 2.64
C LYS A 25 5.43 18.32 3.74
N ARG A 26 4.59 18.74 4.70
CA ARG A 26 5.04 19.53 5.85
C ARG A 26 6.12 18.81 6.65
N ALA A 27 5.96 17.51 6.90
CA ALA A 27 6.97 16.72 7.60
C ALA A 27 8.31 16.69 6.87
N ALA A 28 8.30 16.50 5.55
CA ALA A 28 9.51 16.50 4.72
C ALA A 28 10.17 17.88 4.61
N THR A 29 9.40 18.96 4.58
CA THR A 29 9.95 20.33 4.56
C THR A 29 10.52 20.74 5.92
N ALA A 30 9.97 20.21 7.02
CA ALA A 30 10.39 20.57 8.38
C ALA A 30 11.59 19.77 8.91
N SER A 31 11.97 18.66 8.28
CA SER A 31 13.03 17.77 8.77
C SER A 31 13.89 17.24 7.62
N ASP A 32 15.19 17.55 7.65
CA ASP A 32 16.17 17.05 6.67
C ASP A 32 16.22 15.53 6.63
N THR A 33 15.99 14.87 7.77
CA THR A 33 15.93 13.41 7.83
C THR A 33 14.74 12.86 7.08
N VAL A 34 13.56 13.48 7.24
CA VAL A 34 12.34 13.07 6.53
C VAL A 34 12.47 13.40 5.04
N SER A 35 13.10 14.52 4.69
CA SER A 35 13.45 14.87 3.30
C SER A 35 14.39 13.83 2.67
N LEU A 36 15.40 13.38 3.41
CA LEU A 36 16.33 12.34 2.98
C LEU A 36 15.63 10.98 2.81
N LEU A 37 14.73 10.62 3.73
CA LEU A 37 13.89 9.43 3.61
C LEU A 37 13.07 9.48 2.31
N LEU A 38 12.33 10.58 2.09
CA LEU A 38 11.49 10.75 0.91
C LEU A 38 12.32 10.65 -0.38
N SER A 39 13.47 11.32 -0.42
CA SER A 39 14.40 11.26 -1.56
C SER A 39 14.94 9.86 -1.80
N SER A 40 15.25 9.12 -0.73
CA SER A 40 15.72 7.73 -0.80
C SER A 40 14.64 6.78 -1.31
N CYS A 41 13.40 6.92 -0.83
CA CYS A 41 12.25 6.16 -1.32
C CYS A 41 12.01 6.43 -2.81
N HIS A 42 12.06 7.71 -3.22
CA HIS A 42 11.90 8.10 -4.62
C HIS A 42 13.01 7.53 -5.52
N ALA A 43 14.27 7.59 -5.08
CA ALA A 43 15.39 7.01 -5.82
C ALA A 43 15.25 5.48 -5.97
N ALA A 44 14.80 4.78 -4.93
CA ALA A 44 14.51 3.35 -4.99
C ALA A 44 13.38 3.05 -5.99
N PHE A 45 12.29 3.82 -5.97
CA PHE A 45 11.19 3.70 -6.94
C PHE A 45 11.67 3.90 -8.40
N LEU A 46 12.45 4.96 -8.67
CA LEU A 46 12.99 5.20 -10.01
C LEU A 46 13.95 4.10 -10.46
N SER A 47 14.76 3.56 -9.54
CA SER A 47 15.63 2.42 -9.82
C SER A 47 14.84 1.21 -10.31
N GLU A 48 13.70 0.89 -9.68
CA GLU A 48 12.87 -0.23 -10.11
C GLU A 48 12.13 0.05 -11.43
N LEU A 49 11.73 1.30 -11.69
CA LEU A 49 11.19 1.69 -13.00
C LEU A 49 12.20 1.50 -14.13
N LEU A 50 13.44 1.92 -13.92
CA LEU A 50 14.52 1.73 -14.87
C LEU A 50 14.84 0.24 -15.06
N HIS A 51 14.87 -0.52 -13.96
CA HIS A 51 15.06 -1.96 -14.03
C HIS A 51 13.94 -2.64 -14.83
N LEU A 52 12.67 -2.29 -14.58
CA LEU A 52 11.54 -2.82 -15.32
C LEU A 52 11.65 -2.56 -16.83
N ARG A 53 12.06 -1.34 -17.23
CA ARG A 53 12.30 -1.01 -18.65
C ARG A 53 13.42 -1.82 -19.28
N SER A 54 14.45 -2.17 -18.49
CA SER A 54 15.55 -3.00 -18.97
C SER A 54 15.14 -4.46 -19.23
N LEU A 55 14.05 -4.94 -18.63
CA LEU A 55 13.55 -6.30 -18.82
C LEU A 55 12.77 -6.51 -20.12
N GLY A 56 12.38 -5.43 -20.82
CA GLY A 56 11.66 -5.51 -22.09
C GLY A 56 10.49 -4.52 -22.21
N PRO A 57 9.56 -4.75 -23.16
CA PRO A 57 8.40 -3.89 -23.35
C PRO A 57 7.55 -3.79 -22.09
N VAL A 58 7.30 -2.55 -21.65
CA VAL A 58 6.50 -2.26 -20.46
C VAL A 58 5.03 -2.06 -20.86
N PRO A 59 4.07 -2.73 -20.20
CA PRO A 59 2.65 -2.47 -20.44
C PRO A 59 2.29 -1.00 -20.22
N SER A 60 1.37 -0.45 -21.00
CA SER A 60 0.97 0.97 -20.93
C SER A 60 0.57 1.42 -19.52
N TRP A 61 -0.12 0.55 -18.76
CA TRP A 61 -0.51 0.84 -17.39
C TRP A 61 0.67 0.97 -16.41
N ALA A 62 1.82 0.35 -16.72
CA ALA A 62 3.04 0.37 -15.91
C ALA A 62 4.01 1.49 -16.33
N VAL A 63 3.62 2.34 -17.30
CA VAL A 63 4.36 3.54 -17.67
C VAL A 63 4.02 4.65 -16.67
N LEU A 64 4.99 5.01 -15.83
CA LEU A 64 4.82 5.94 -14.70
C LEU A 64 5.72 7.18 -14.81
N ASP A 65 5.90 7.72 -16.03
CA ASP A 65 6.76 8.88 -16.31
C ASP A 65 6.29 10.19 -15.66
N GLY A 66 5.10 10.24 -15.06
CA GLY A 66 4.64 11.45 -14.37
C GLY A 66 5.13 11.60 -12.93
N ILE A 67 5.97 10.68 -12.44
CA ILE A 67 6.58 10.74 -11.10
C ILE A 67 8.08 11.01 -11.28
N GLN A 68 8.49 12.27 -11.12
CA GLN A 68 9.84 12.74 -11.47
C GLN A 68 10.61 13.29 -10.26
N THR A 69 9.89 13.77 -9.26
CA THR A 69 10.43 14.36 -8.05
C THR A 69 9.98 13.58 -6.82
N PRO A 70 10.72 13.64 -5.70
CA PRO A 70 10.29 12.98 -4.47
C PRO A 70 8.91 13.44 -3.99
N PHE A 71 8.55 14.71 -4.24
CA PHE A 71 7.24 15.24 -3.87
C PHE A 71 6.08 14.70 -4.73
N ASP A 72 6.35 14.15 -5.91
CA ASP A 72 5.33 13.53 -6.76
C ASP A 72 4.81 12.24 -6.13
N LEU A 73 5.62 11.53 -5.33
CA LEU A 73 5.14 10.41 -4.52
C LEU A 73 4.16 10.84 -3.41
N LEU A 74 4.16 12.11 -3.01
CA LEU A 74 3.23 12.65 -2.01
C LEU A 74 2.03 13.34 -2.64
N SER A 75 2.06 13.60 -3.95
CA SER A 75 0.99 14.30 -4.68
C SER A 75 0.90 13.75 -6.09
N VAL A 76 0.49 12.49 -6.13
CA VAL A 76 0.40 11.70 -7.35
C VAL A 76 -0.68 12.25 -8.29
N PRO A 77 -0.41 12.39 -9.60
CA PRO A 77 -1.42 12.69 -10.61
C PRO A 77 -2.60 11.69 -10.61
N GLU A 78 -3.83 12.19 -10.82
CA GLU A 78 -5.06 11.40 -10.70
C GLU A 78 -5.08 10.14 -11.58
N GLN A 79 -4.51 10.23 -12.79
CA GLN A 79 -4.39 9.11 -13.73
C GLN A 79 -3.67 7.87 -13.15
N TYR A 80 -2.87 8.05 -12.10
CA TYR A 80 -2.12 6.97 -11.47
C TYR A 80 -2.75 6.47 -10.15
N HIS A 81 -3.86 7.05 -9.68
CA HIS A 81 -4.46 6.67 -8.38
C HIS A 81 -4.96 5.23 -8.36
N LYS A 82 -5.32 4.68 -9.52
CA LYS A 82 -5.73 3.28 -9.66
C LYS A 82 -4.57 2.32 -9.94
N ASN A 83 -3.36 2.84 -10.17
CA ASN A 83 -2.23 1.99 -10.50
C ASN A 83 -1.76 1.22 -9.23
N PRO A 84 -1.65 -0.13 -9.29
CA PRO A 84 -1.32 -0.94 -8.12
C PRO A 84 0.10 -0.73 -7.58
N VAL A 85 1.08 -0.42 -8.44
CA VAL A 85 2.44 -0.04 -8.04
C VAL A 85 2.39 1.23 -7.20
N ILE A 86 1.71 2.24 -7.71
CA ILE A 86 1.60 3.56 -7.08
C ILE A 86 0.88 3.47 -5.74
N GLN A 87 -0.24 2.75 -5.67
CA GLN A 87 -0.95 2.58 -4.40
C GLN A 87 -0.07 1.95 -3.30
N GLY A 88 0.71 0.93 -3.64
CA GLY A 88 1.59 0.26 -2.68
C GLY A 88 2.75 1.16 -2.22
N VAL A 89 3.47 1.75 -3.18
CA VAL A 89 4.64 2.61 -2.93
C VAL A 89 4.25 3.86 -2.14
N VAL A 90 3.17 4.53 -2.52
CA VAL A 90 2.72 5.78 -1.89
C VAL A 90 2.22 5.53 -0.47
N LEU A 91 1.48 4.44 -0.25
CA LEU A 91 1.03 4.04 1.09
C LEU A 91 2.21 3.79 2.03
N CYS A 92 3.17 2.96 1.58
CA CYS A 92 4.38 2.68 2.33
C CYS A 92 5.15 3.96 2.66
N THR A 93 5.36 4.83 1.65
CA THR A 93 6.08 6.09 1.80
C THR A 93 5.42 7.04 2.80
N HIS A 94 4.09 7.25 2.71
CA HIS A 94 3.37 8.10 3.65
C HIS A 94 3.45 7.56 5.09
N GLN A 95 3.28 6.25 5.26
CA GLN A 95 3.32 5.62 6.59
C GLN A 95 4.71 5.71 7.22
N LEU A 96 5.78 5.51 6.45
CA LEU A 96 7.16 5.66 6.92
C LEU A 96 7.48 7.11 7.30
N ILE A 97 7.05 8.08 6.49
CA ILE A 97 7.23 9.51 6.79
C ILE A 97 6.51 9.90 8.06
N GLN A 98 5.25 9.50 8.21
CA GLN A 98 4.46 9.82 9.40
C GLN A 98 5.06 9.19 10.65
N TYR A 99 5.53 7.94 10.56
CA TYR A 99 6.21 7.27 11.65
C TYR A 99 7.47 8.05 12.07
N LEU A 100 8.40 8.27 11.13
CA LEU A 100 9.67 8.91 11.42
C LEU A 100 9.49 10.34 11.95
N HIS A 101 8.56 11.10 11.39
CA HIS A 101 8.22 12.44 11.88
C HIS A 101 7.66 12.41 13.31
N SER A 102 6.83 11.41 13.64
CA SER A 102 6.26 11.27 14.98
C SER A 102 7.28 10.84 16.04
N GLU A 103 8.26 10.01 15.68
CA GLU A 103 9.35 9.61 16.57
C GLU A 103 10.29 10.79 16.87
N GLN A 104 10.63 11.58 15.85
CA GLN A 104 11.44 12.79 16.02
C GLN A 104 10.77 13.85 16.92
N ALA A 105 9.44 13.82 17.02
CA ALA A 105 8.69 14.72 17.89
C ALA A 105 8.71 14.31 19.39
N GLY A 106 9.50 13.28 19.76
CA GLY A 106 9.77 12.93 21.16
C GLY A 106 8.79 11.93 21.76
N ARG A 107 8.44 10.86 21.03
CA ARG A 107 7.68 9.75 21.62
C ARG A 107 8.51 9.01 22.67
N ASP A 108 7.86 8.74 23.80
CA ASP A 108 8.41 8.08 24.98
C ASP A 108 9.03 6.72 24.63
N GLU A 109 10.20 6.39 25.19
CA GLU A 109 11.07 5.23 24.85
C GLU A 109 10.43 3.85 25.09
N THR A 110 9.14 3.80 25.43
CA THR A 110 8.41 2.55 25.60
C THR A 110 8.34 1.79 24.28
N ARG A 111 8.86 0.55 24.28
CA ARG A 111 8.80 -0.36 23.12
C ARG A 111 7.36 -0.48 22.63
N SER A 112 7.07 0.13 21.49
CA SER A 112 5.79 0.01 20.81
C SER A 112 5.70 -1.38 20.17
N GLU A 113 4.61 -2.11 20.44
CA GLU A 113 4.28 -3.30 19.65
C GLU A 113 3.87 -2.84 18.25
N LEU A 114 4.24 -3.61 17.22
CA LEU A 114 4.03 -3.23 15.83
C LEU A 114 3.05 -4.19 15.18
N ALA A 115 2.08 -3.64 14.45
CA ALA A 115 1.12 -4.42 13.68
C ALA A 115 0.94 -3.81 12.30
N GLY A 116 0.88 -4.66 11.27
CA GLY A 116 0.62 -4.25 9.90
C GLY A 116 -0.46 -5.12 9.26
N LEU A 117 -1.39 -4.49 8.54
CA LEU A 117 -2.43 -5.18 7.78
C LEU A 117 -2.11 -5.12 6.28
N CYS A 118 -2.09 -6.28 5.61
CA CYS A 118 -1.79 -6.38 4.17
C CYS A 118 -0.48 -5.65 3.84
N SER A 119 -0.51 -4.63 2.97
CA SER A 119 0.64 -3.81 2.60
C SER A 119 1.21 -2.96 3.74
N GLY A 120 0.43 -2.71 4.79
CA GLY A 120 0.92 -2.07 6.02
C GLY A 120 1.96 -2.90 6.78
N MET A 121 2.10 -4.20 6.45
CA MET A 121 3.19 -5.03 6.95
C MET A 121 4.57 -4.49 6.55
N LEU A 122 4.69 -3.87 5.38
CA LEU A 122 5.97 -3.37 4.88
C LEU A 122 6.58 -2.30 5.82
N PRO A 123 5.88 -1.19 6.14
CA PRO A 123 6.40 -0.23 7.11
C PRO A 123 6.52 -0.80 8.52
N ALA A 124 5.67 -1.74 8.94
CA ALA A 124 5.81 -2.41 10.23
C ALA A 124 7.15 -3.16 10.36
N VAL A 125 7.54 -3.90 9.32
CA VAL A 125 8.83 -4.62 9.25
C VAL A 125 9.99 -3.64 9.20
N VAL A 126 9.89 -2.55 8.43
CA VAL A 126 10.93 -1.51 8.41
C VAL A 126 11.20 -0.99 9.81
N VAL A 127 10.16 -0.62 10.55
CA VAL A 127 10.30 -0.14 11.94
C VAL A 127 10.92 -1.22 12.82
N ALA A 128 10.42 -2.46 12.76
CA ALA A 128 10.89 -3.57 13.59
C ALA A 128 12.38 -3.90 13.37
N CYS A 129 12.86 -3.77 12.13
CA CYS A 129 14.24 -4.07 11.74
C CYS A 129 15.21 -2.90 11.93
N SER A 130 14.70 -1.71 12.30
CA SER A 130 15.50 -0.50 12.39
C SER A 130 15.95 -0.23 13.82
N ARG A 131 17.25 -0.09 14.02
CA ARG A 131 17.86 0.26 15.32
C ARG A 131 18.19 1.74 15.42
N ASP A 132 18.28 2.40 14.27
CA ASP A 132 18.60 3.81 14.12
C ASP A 132 18.00 4.33 12.81
N VAL A 133 18.11 5.65 12.60
CA VAL A 133 17.58 6.36 11.45
C VAL A 133 18.23 5.92 10.13
N THR A 134 19.52 5.60 10.13
CA THR A 134 20.23 5.18 8.93
C THR A 134 19.74 3.81 8.47
N ALA A 135 19.61 2.86 9.40
CA ALA A 135 19.00 1.56 9.17
C ALA A 135 17.55 1.71 8.69
N PHE A 136 16.77 2.62 9.29
CA PHE A 136 15.40 2.93 8.87
C PHE A 136 15.32 3.38 7.42
N ILE A 137 16.14 4.34 7.01
CA ILE A 137 16.19 4.80 5.62
C ILE A 137 16.65 3.68 4.68
N SER A 138 17.58 2.83 5.13
CA SER A 138 18.03 1.68 4.36
C SER A 138 16.90 0.68 4.10
N TRP A 139 16.21 0.25 5.16
CA TRP A 139 15.08 -0.68 5.06
C TRP A 139 13.88 -0.08 4.33
N ALA A 140 13.64 1.23 4.46
CA ALA A 140 12.60 1.93 3.72
C ALA A 140 12.77 1.81 2.20
N LYS A 141 14.00 1.92 1.68
CA LYS A 141 14.29 1.71 0.25
C LYS A 141 13.88 0.31 -0.18
N GLU A 142 14.29 -0.71 0.57
CA GLU A 142 13.97 -2.10 0.25
C GLU A 142 12.46 -2.36 0.31
N ALA A 143 11.76 -1.78 1.29
CA ALA A 143 10.30 -1.87 1.38
C ALA A 143 9.60 -1.18 0.20
N VAL A 144 10.12 -0.07 -0.31
CA VAL A 144 9.61 0.59 -1.52
C VAL A 144 9.84 -0.27 -2.76
N ARG A 145 11.02 -0.88 -2.92
CA ARG A 145 11.28 -1.83 -4.02
C ARG A 145 10.33 -3.02 -3.97
N LEU A 146 10.12 -3.59 -2.80
CA LEU A 146 9.20 -4.69 -2.61
C LEU A 146 7.75 -4.28 -2.91
N ALA A 147 7.32 -3.11 -2.42
CA ALA A 147 5.99 -2.57 -2.72
C ALA A 147 5.78 -2.36 -4.23
N PHE A 148 6.82 -1.89 -4.93
CA PHE A 148 6.80 -1.72 -6.38
C PHE A 148 6.52 -3.05 -7.08
N TRP A 149 7.31 -4.10 -6.78
CA TRP A 149 7.18 -5.39 -7.44
C TRP A 149 5.89 -6.13 -7.06
N ILE A 150 5.41 -6.00 -5.82
CA ILE A 150 4.09 -6.52 -5.43
C ILE A 150 3.00 -5.89 -6.30
N GLY A 151 3.00 -4.56 -6.41
CA GLY A 151 2.01 -3.86 -7.22
C GLY A 151 2.12 -4.20 -8.71
N TYR A 152 3.33 -4.33 -9.24
CA TYR A 152 3.55 -4.70 -10.64
C TYR A 152 3.05 -6.11 -10.93
N ARG A 153 3.42 -7.10 -10.10
CA ARG A 153 2.99 -8.49 -10.30
C ARG A 153 1.49 -8.68 -10.09
N ALA A 154 0.90 -7.97 -9.14
CA ALA A 154 -0.55 -7.94 -8.96
C ALA A 154 -1.25 -7.36 -10.20
N GLY A 155 -0.80 -6.20 -10.69
CA GLY A 155 -1.35 -5.59 -11.92
C GLY A 155 -1.16 -6.46 -13.17
N GLN A 156 -0.02 -7.14 -13.28
CA GLN A 156 0.24 -8.07 -14.36
C GLN A 156 -0.72 -9.26 -14.34
N LEU A 157 -0.92 -9.88 -13.17
CA LEU A 157 -1.88 -10.97 -13.01
C LEU A 157 -3.31 -10.50 -13.30
N SER A 158 -3.70 -9.33 -12.78
CA SER A 158 -5.02 -8.74 -13.03
C SER A 158 -5.27 -8.51 -14.52
N ALA A 159 -4.29 -7.96 -15.25
CA ALA A 159 -4.38 -7.76 -16.70
C ALA A 159 -4.37 -9.05 -17.53
N GLN A 160 -3.86 -10.16 -16.96
CA GLN A 160 -3.91 -11.48 -17.59
C GLN A 160 -5.27 -12.15 -17.36
N LEU A 161 -5.86 -11.95 -16.19
CA LEU A 161 -7.17 -12.51 -15.82
C LEU A 161 -8.32 -11.76 -16.48
N GLU A 162 -8.23 -10.43 -16.53
CA GLU A 162 -9.22 -9.57 -17.18
C GLU A 162 -8.53 -8.68 -18.22
N SER A 163 -9.10 -8.61 -19.42
CA SER A 163 -8.47 -7.95 -20.57
C SER A 163 -8.42 -6.42 -20.44
N HIS A 164 -9.29 -5.68 -21.12
CA HIS A 164 -9.24 -4.21 -21.14
C HIS A 164 -9.89 -3.56 -19.91
N GLU A 165 -10.61 -4.32 -19.08
CA GLU A 165 -11.49 -3.79 -18.03
C GLU A 165 -10.96 -3.98 -16.60
N TRP A 166 -9.77 -4.56 -16.42
CA TRP A 166 -9.26 -4.95 -15.10
C TRP A 166 -9.06 -3.78 -14.11
N GLN A 167 -9.03 -2.52 -14.59
CA GLN A 167 -8.96 -1.30 -13.75
C GLN A 167 -10.30 -0.59 -13.55
N LEU A 168 -11.37 -1.07 -14.20
CA LEU A 168 -12.70 -0.47 -14.09
C LEU A 168 -13.32 -0.80 -12.73
N TYR A 169 -13.16 -2.04 -12.27
CA TYR A 169 -13.74 -2.54 -11.04
C TYR A 169 -12.70 -2.85 -9.96
N PRO A 170 -13.05 -2.71 -8.67
CA PRO A 170 -12.15 -3.06 -7.59
C PRO A 170 -11.98 -4.58 -7.49
N TRP A 171 -10.76 -5.03 -7.22
CA TRP A 171 -10.41 -6.44 -6.98
C TRP A 171 -10.78 -6.95 -5.57
N SER A 172 -11.39 -6.09 -4.76
CA SER A 172 -11.83 -6.44 -3.41
C SER A 172 -13.13 -5.73 -3.06
N LEU A 173 -14.01 -6.43 -2.36
CA LEU A 173 -15.28 -5.91 -1.87
C LEU A 173 -15.36 -6.14 -0.36
N ALA A 174 -15.49 -5.06 0.40
CA ALA A 174 -15.81 -5.14 1.81
C ALA A 174 -17.33 -5.20 1.99
N VAL A 175 -17.83 -6.28 2.58
CA VAL A 175 -19.25 -6.44 2.90
C VAL A 175 -19.42 -6.36 4.41
N VAL A 176 -20.30 -5.46 4.85
CA VAL A 176 -20.56 -5.20 6.27
C VAL A 176 -21.97 -5.67 6.60
N GLY A 177 -22.14 -6.26 7.78
CA GLY A 177 -23.47 -6.65 8.29
C GLY A 177 -23.90 -8.08 7.96
N LEU A 178 -23.02 -8.87 7.34
CA LEU A 178 -23.23 -10.31 7.15
C LEU A 178 -22.30 -11.11 8.06
N GLU A 179 -22.81 -12.23 8.58
CA GLU A 179 -21.97 -13.21 9.25
C GLU A 179 -21.14 -14.00 8.23
N GLU A 180 -20.03 -14.58 8.69
CA GLU A 180 -19.15 -15.36 7.83
C GLU A 180 -19.88 -16.54 7.16
N VAL A 181 -20.77 -17.20 7.92
CA VAL A 181 -21.59 -18.32 7.42
C VAL A 181 -22.53 -17.87 6.30
N GLU A 182 -23.14 -16.69 6.43
CA GLU A 182 -24.02 -16.12 5.40
C GLU A 182 -23.23 -15.75 4.15
N MET A 183 -22.05 -15.15 4.32
CA MET A 183 -21.13 -14.83 3.23
C MET A 183 -20.74 -16.09 2.44
N GLN A 184 -20.34 -17.15 3.15
CA GLN A 184 -19.99 -18.43 2.53
C GLN A 184 -21.15 -19.02 1.72
N ARG A 185 -22.39 -18.94 2.24
CA ARG A 185 -23.58 -19.39 1.50
C ARG A 185 -23.81 -18.60 0.22
N ILE A 186 -23.67 -17.27 0.27
CA ILE A 186 -23.82 -16.40 -0.91
C ILE A 186 -22.75 -16.75 -1.97
N LEU A 187 -21.50 -16.94 -1.54
CA LEU A 187 -20.40 -17.30 -2.44
C LEU A 187 -20.62 -18.67 -3.10
N SER A 188 -21.03 -19.68 -2.33
CA SER A 188 -21.35 -21.00 -2.88
C SER A 188 -22.49 -20.95 -3.91
N LEU A 189 -23.52 -20.12 -3.65
CA LEU A 189 -24.60 -19.91 -4.62
C LEU A 189 -24.08 -19.25 -5.90
N PHE A 190 -23.26 -18.20 -5.76
CA PHE A 190 -22.68 -17.48 -6.89
C PHE A 190 -21.77 -18.38 -7.74
N GLU A 191 -20.91 -19.18 -7.10
CA GLU A 191 -20.10 -20.20 -7.78
C GLU A 191 -20.95 -21.20 -8.57
N SER A 192 -22.07 -21.67 -7.98
CA SER A 192 -22.98 -22.57 -8.69
C SER A 192 -23.61 -21.91 -9.92
N ILE A 193 -23.91 -20.61 -9.86
CA ILE A 193 -24.45 -19.86 -11.00
C ILE A 193 -23.39 -19.74 -12.10
N LEU A 194 -22.15 -19.39 -11.74
CA LEU A 194 -21.05 -19.27 -12.69
C LEU A 194 -20.76 -20.61 -13.39
N LYS A 195 -20.68 -21.71 -12.63
CA LYS A 195 -20.49 -23.07 -13.19
C LYS A 195 -21.59 -23.44 -14.18
N LYS A 196 -22.86 -23.12 -13.87
CA LYS A 196 -23.98 -23.37 -14.79
C LYS A 196 -23.90 -22.53 -16.08
N ALA A 197 -23.30 -21.35 -15.99
CA ALA A 197 -23.05 -20.48 -17.14
C ALA A 197 -21.78 -20.87 -17.93
N GLY A 198 -21.06 -21.92 -17.52
CA GLY A 198 -19.78 -22.32 -18.14
C GLY A 198 -18.62 -21.38 -17.81
N LEU A 199 -18.74 -20.60 -16.74
CA LEU A 199 -17.71 -19.67 -16.26
C LEU A 199 -17.01 -20.26 -15.03
N GLU A 200 -15.69 -20.10 -14.97
CA GLU A 200 -14.91 -20.44 -13.78
C GLU A 200 -14.65 -19.19 -12.93
N ALA A 201 -14.85 -19.33 -11.62
CA ALA A 201 -14.57 -18.28 -10.66
C ALA A 201 -13.20 -18.50 -10.03
N THR A 202 -12.32 -17.51 -10.10
CA THR A 202 -11.02 -17.54 -9.39
C THR A 202 -11.09 -16.60 -8.19
N PHE A 203 -11.42 -17.13 -7.01
CA PHE A 203 -11.37 -16.36 -5.76
C PHE A 203 -9.97 -16.47 -5.16
N ILE A 204 -9.23 -15.35 -5.08
CA ILE A 204 -7.83 -15.35 -4.60
C ILE A 204 -7.73 -14.93 -3.12
N ASN A 205 -8.78 -14.36 -2.52
CA ASN A 205 -8.76 -14.08 -1.08
C ASN A 205 -10.16 -13.87 -0.50
N LEU A 206 -10.55 -14.71 0.46
CA LEU A 206 -11.59 -14.38 1.43
C LEU A 206 -10.89 -14.05 2.74
N GLN A 207 -10.80 -12.77 3.10
CA GLN A 207 -10.50 -12.38 4.46
C GLN A 207 -11.72 -11.70 5.05
N ALA A 208 -12.34 -12.35 6.03
CA ALA A 208 -13.20 -11.66 6.98
C ALA A 208 -12.32 -10.69 7.76
N THR A 209 -12.40 -9.40 7.45
CA THR A 209 -11.63 -8.38 8.15
C THR A 209 -12.00 -8.40 9.64
N LEU A 210 -10.99 -8.58 10.49
CA LEU A 210 -11.07 -8.63 11.94
C LEU A 210 -11.95 -7.49 12.50
N LYS A 211 -13.07 -7.83 13.16
CA LYS A 211 -13.86 -6.90 13.96
C LYS A 211 -13.03 -6.40 15.16
N LEU A 212 -12.21 -5.38 14.97
CA LEU A 212 -11.81 -4.49 16.07
C LEU A 212 -12.85 -3.38 16.17
N PHE A 213 -14.06 -3.74 16.61
CA PHE A 213 -14.97 -2.76 17.19
C PHE A 213 -14.38 -2.35 18.53
N LEU A 214 -13.78 -1.17 18.60
CA LEU A 214 -13.72 -0.42 19.85
C LEU A 214 -15.17 -0.07 20.22
N THR A 215 -15.87 -0.99 20.87
CA THR A 215 -17.10 -0.67 21.60
C THR A 215 -16.70 0.26 22.75
N ARG A 216 -16.87 1.58 22.55
CA ARG A 216 -17.04 2.47 23.70
C ARG A 216 -18.47 2.28 24.19
N LYS A 217 -18.55 1.89 25.47
CA LYS A 217 -19.78 1.88 26.28
C LYS A 217 -20.42 3.26 26.31
#